data_AF-A0A3M7CCU3-F1
#
_entry.id   AF-A0A3M7CCU3-F1
#
_cell.length_a   1.000
_cell.length_b   1.000
_cell.length_c   1.000
_cell.angle_alpha   90.00
_cell.angle_beta   90.00
_cell.angle_gamma   90.00
#
_symmetry.space_group_name_H-M   'P 1'
#
loop_
_entity.id
_entity.type
_entity.pdbx_description
1 polymer ?
#
loop_
_entity_poly.entity_id
_entity_poly.type
_entity_poly.pdbx_seq_one_letter_code
_entity_poly.pdbx_strand_id
1 'polypeptide(L)'
;MDQIILFGDNLTEQSFTQHQQPTTFAWGAALSALYARRLDIINRGLSGYNSTQALRALPLCLPEPTQTSLRLLTIAFGTNDARIPHSPGGADQSVSVPEFVRNLRDMGSHPAVRAHEDTVKFVFITPPPVDERRLARADAEKYGSLVMGGKLRRRADRTAEYAKAVRELGSELGVPVCDVWSAMVVRAGFGGEVGGVGGGVNRDEDEGDDAASPAVGGVAATPRADTARGHQADTSGGGGAGGGGGGGDNTASPLPAPLPGSLDLPPNESLQSFLQEDGVHLSAEGSRVLFGELMSVIDKHYPELMPSALRMRLPAWDDVNVWMAVEKDGHSEQREQQERVRAREAGREGGKVVKGEFEAVVSDAEENV
;
A
#
# COMPACT_ATOMS: atom_id res chain seq x y z
N MET A 1 3.03 -17.52 10.16
CA MET A 1 1.62 -17.18 9.85
C MET A 1 1.64 -16.48 8.50
N ASP A 2 0.66 -16.76 7.64
CA ASP A 2 0.59 -16.17 6.30
C ASP A 2 0.65 -14.64 6.36
N GLN A 3 1.25 -14.02 5.33
CA GLN A 3 1.66 -12.62 5.40
C GLN A 3 1.07 -11.76 4.28
N ILE A 4 0.83 -10.49 4.61
CA ILE A 4 0.74 -9.38 3.66
C ILE A 4 2.04 -8.60 3.77
N ILE A 5 2.75 -8.42 2.66
CA ILE A 5 3.99 -7.63 2.64
C ILE A 5 3.72 -6.28 2.01
N LEU A 6 4.10 -5.24 2.75
CA LEU A 6 4.10 -3.87 2.29
C LEU A 6 5.48 -3.54 1.75
N PHE A 7 5.68 -3.61 0.43
CA PHE A 7 6.96 -3.32 -0.21
C PHE A 7 6.93 -1.94 -0.87
N GLY A 8 7.83 -1.05 -0.46
CA GLY A 8 7.84 0.31 -0.98
C GLY A 8 8.98 1.17 -0.45
N ASP A 9 8.87 2.47 -0.65
CA ASP A 9 9.87 3.44 -0.22
C ASP A 9 9.64 3.95 1.23
N ASN A 10 10.07 5.18 1.51
CA ASN A 10 9.89 5.87 2.78
C ASN A 10 8.42 5.98 3.24
N LEU A 11 7.45 6.07 2.33
CA LEU A 11 6.03 6.13 2.68
C LEU A 11 5.54 4.82 3.31
N THR A 12 6.09 3.70 2.81
CA THR A 12 5.85 2.38 3.39
C THR A 12 6.65 2.19 4.68
N GLU A 13 7.89 2.68 4.76
CA GLU A 13 8.71 2.54 5.97
C GLU A 13 8.02 3.20 7.17
N GLN A 14 7.46 4.40 6.95
CA GLN A 14 6.74 5.17 7.96
C GLN A 14 5.29 4.73 8.18
N SER A 15 4.81 3.68 7.50
CA SER A 15 3.40 3.24 7.57
C SER A 15 2.93 2.83 8.98
N PHE A 16 3.85 2.63 9.93
CA PHE A 16 3.58 2.30 11.34
C PHE A 16 3.88 3.47 12.29
N THR A 17 4.35 4.61 11.79
CA THR A 17 4.82 5.72 12.62
C THR A 17 3.65 6.52 13.21
N GLN A 18 3.45 6.38 14.53
CA GLN A 18 2.38 7.07 15.29
C GLN A 18 2.91 8.11 16.29
N HIS A 19 4.23 8.29 16.40
CA HIS A 19 4.86 9.12 17.43
C HIS A 19 5.28 10.51 16.94
N GLN A 20 5.11 10.83 15.66
CA GLN A 20 5.46 12.14 15.10
C GLN A 20 4.22 13.02 15.15
N GLN A 21 4.16 14.04 16.01
CA GLN A 21 2.99 14.92 16.07
C GLN A 21 2.76 15.63 14.72
N PRO A 22 1.51 15.70 14.20
CA PRO A 22 0.24 15.21 14.76
C PRO A 22 -0.24 13.85 14.16
N THR A 23 0.64 12.87 13.92
CA THR A 23 0.27 11.56 13.36
C THR A 23 -0.55 10.71 14.33
N THR A 24 -1.86 10.89 14.30
CA THR A 24 -2.83 10.09 15.06
C THR A 24 -3.25 8.80 14.33
N PHE A 25 -2.87 8.62 13.06
CA PHE A 25 -3.22 7.46 12.24
C PHE A 25 -2.06 7.05 11.33
N ALA A 26 -1.78 5.75 11.27
CA ALA A 26 -0.73 5.16 10.43
C ALA A 26 -1.31 3.92 9.74
N TRP A 27 -1.29 3.89 8.41
CA TRP A 27 -2.06 2.93 7.62
C TRP A 27 -1.60 1.47 7.77
N GLY A 28 -0.29 1.25 7.89
CA GLY A 28 0.29 -0.07 8.15
C GLY A 28 -0.06 -0.59 9.55
N ALA A 29 -0.02 0.27 10.56
CA ALA A 29 -0.47 -0.08 11.91
C ALA A 29 -1.98 -0.41 11.96
N ALA A 30 -2.80 0.35 11.23
CA ALA A 30 -4.23 0.09 11.10
C ALA A 30 -4.52 -1.26 10.42
N LEU A 31 -3.78 -1.60 9.35
CA LEU A 31 -3.84 -2.94 8.74
C LEU A 31 -3.46 -4.02 9.77
N SER A 32 -2.37 -3.86 10.51
CA SER A 32 -1.96 -4.85 11.52
C SER A 32 -3.02 -5.09 12.58
N ALA A 33 -3.67 -4.03 13.05
CA ALA A 33 -4.76 -4.14 14.01
C ALA A 33 -5.97 -4.88 13.41
N LEU A 34 -6.32 -4.57 12.17
CA LEU A 34 -7.48 -5.15 11.49
C LEU A 34 -7.28 -6.63 11.11
N TYR A 35 -6.06 -7.00 10.74
CA TYR A 35 -5.67 -8.37 10.38
C TYR A 35 -5.15 -9.20 11.56
N ALA A 36 -5.21 -8.68 12.79
CA ALA A 36 -4.75 -9.37 13.98
C ALA A 36 -5.35 -10.79 14.08
N ARG A 37 -4.47 -11.78 14.31
CA ARG A 37 -4.80 -13.23 14.32
C ARG A 37 -5.34 -13.78 13.00
N ARG A 38 -5.23 -13.07 11.87
CA ARG A 38 -5.67 -13.53 10.54
C ARG A 38 -4.49 -13.63 9.57
N LEU A 39 -3.79 -12.52 9.33
CA LEU A 39 -2.56 -12.42 8.53
C LEU A 39 -1.58 -11.47 9.22
N ASP A 40 -0.28 -11.75 9.11
CA ASP A 40 0.75 -10.82 9.59
C ASP A 40 0.97 -9.72 8.55
N ILE A 41 0.99 -8.46 8.96
CA ILE A 41 1.36 -7.34 8.09
C ILE A 41 2.85 -7.05 8.31
N ILE A 42 3.64 -7.21 7.26
CA ILE A 42 5.10 -7.04 7.31
C ILE A 42 5.50 -5.79 6.54
N ASN A 43 6.08 -4.83 7.25
CA ASN A 43 6.66 -3.63 6.66
C ASN A 43 8.02 -3.96 6.02
N ARG A 44 8.13 -3.72 4.71
CA ARG A 44 9.36 -3.75 3.90
C ARG A 44 9.52 -2.44 3.14
N GLY A 45 9.28 -1.34 3.84
CA GLY A 45 9.61 0.01 3.39
C GLY A 45 11.10 0.27 3.43
N LEU A 46 11.61 0.93 2.40
CA LEU A 46 13.02 1.18 2.18
C LEU A 46 13.22 2.68 1.94
N SER A 47 13.39 3.45 3.02
CA SER A 47 13.53 4.91 2.92
C SER A 47 14.71 5.31 2.03
N GLY A 48 14.43 6.24 1.11
CA GLY A 48 15.40 6.73 0.13
C GLY A 48 15.59 5.86 -1.11
N TYR A 49 15.05 4.64 -1.16
CA TYR A 49 15.18 3.75 -2.31
C TYR A 49 14.33 4.21 -3.48
N ASN A 50 14.84 4.01 -4.70
CA ASN A 50 14.07 4.05 -5.94
C ASN A 50 13.77 2.63 -6.45
N SER A 51 12.99 2.51 -7.52
CA SER A 51 12.58 1.22 -8.08
C SER A 51 13.75 0.34 -8.55
N THR A 52 14.84 0.93 -9.07
CA THR A 52 16.02 0.19 -9.54
C THR A 52 16.74 -0.49 -8.38
N GLN A 53 16.89 0.22 -7.26
CA GLN A 53 17.47 -0.35 -6.03
C GLN A 53 16.52 -1.36 -5.37
N ALA A 54 15.23 -1.05 -5.33
CA ALA A 54 14.22 -1.91 -4.77
C ALA A 54 14.15 -3.26 -5.50
N LEU A 55 14.25 -3.30 -6.83
CA LEU A 55 14.23 -4.55 -7.59
C LEU A 55 15.37 -5.50 -7.15
N ARG A 56 16.55 -4.94 -6.84
CA ARG A 56 17.69 -5.71 -6.32
C ARG A 56 17.47 -6.17 -4.88
N ALA A 57 16.77 -5.39 -4.08
CA ALA A 57 16.48 -5.68 -2.67
C ALA A 57 15.29 -6.63 -2.47
N LEU A 58 14.41 -6.78 -3.47
CA LEU A 58 13.20 -7.60 -3.41
C LEU A 58 13.43 -9.01 -2.84
N PRO A 59 14.40 -9.84 -3.29
CA PRO A 59 14.61 -11.17 -2.73
C PRO A 59 15.02 -11.15 -1.25
N LEU A 60 15.60 -10.06 -0.75
CA LEU A 60 15.96 -9.90 0.66
C LEU A 60 14.75 -9.53 1.54
N CYS A 61 13.67 -9.07 0.91
CA CYS A 61 12.48 -8.56 1.59
C CYS A 61 11.37 -9.59 1.70
N LEU A 62 11.36 -10.59 0.81
CA LEU A 62 10.32 -11.62 0.76
C LEU A 62 10.76 -12.88 1.54
N PRO A 63 9.83 -13.55 2.23
CA PRO A 63 10.09 -14.85 2.84
C PRO A 63 10.17 -15.93 1.77
N GLU A 64 10.83 -17.03 2.11
CA GLU A 64 10.73 -18.26 1.31
C GLU A 64 9.35 -18.93 1.53
N PRO A 65 8.77 -19.60 0.51
CA PRO A 65 7.50 -20.33 0.65
C PRO A 65 7.55 -21.44 1.71
N THR A 66 8.75 -21.91 2.03
CA THR A 66 9.01 -22.87 3.11
C THR A 66 8.85 -22.26 4.50
N GLN A 67 8.98 -20.94 4.65
CA GLN A 67 8.83 -20.25 5.92
C GLN A 67 7.38 -19.83 6.15
N THR A 68 6.75 -19.25 5.13
CA THR A 68 5.36 -18.78 5.19
C THR A 68 4.81 -18.51 3.80
N SER A 69 3.48 -18.47 3.67
CA SER A 69 2.83 -18.09 2.42
C SER A 69 2.60 -16.58 2.34
N LEU A 70 3.00 -16.00 1.22
CA LEU A 70 2.69 -14.60 0.88
C LEU A 70 1.30 -14.52 0.24
N ARG A 71 0.38 -13.79 0.87
CA ARG A 71 -1.03 -13.69 0.42
C ARG A 71 -1.30 -12.44 -0.39
N LEU A 72 -0.63 -11.34 -0.05
CA LEU A 72 -0.71 -10.08 -0.77
C LEU A 72 0.64 -9.38 -0.73
N LEU A 73 1.09 -8.88 -1.87
CA LEU A 73 2.23 -7.99 -1.99
C LEU A 73 1.75 -6.65 -2.52
N THR A 74 1.91 -5.59 -1.73
CA THR A 74 1.75 -4.23 -2.25
C THR A 74 3.10 -3.72 -2.75
N ILE A 75 3.14 -3.08 -3.93
CA ILE A 75 4.34 -2.46 -4.48
C ILE A 75 4.09 -0.95 -4.61
N ALA A 76 4.81 -0.15 -3.81
CA ALA A 76 4.60 1.30 -3.66
C ALA A 76 5.92 2.07 -3.87
N PHE A 77 6.26 2.35 -5.12
CA PHE A 77 7.41 3.17 -5.53
C PHE A 77 6.98 4.27 -6.51
N GLY A 78 7.87 5.22 -6.77
CA GLY A 78 7.61 6.35 -7.67
C GLY A 78 7.93 7.70 -7.02
N THR A 79 7.84 7.82 -5.69
CA THR A 79 8.09 9.08 -4.96
C THR A 79 9.52 9.56 -5.13
N ASN A 80 10.49 8.64 -5.06
CA ASN A 80 11.91 8.90 -5.22
C ASN A 80 12.34 8.89 -6.69
N ASP A 81 11.78 7.96 -7.48
CA ASP A 81 11.99 7.86 -8.93
C ASP A 81 11.60 9.15 -9.67
N ALA A 82 10.53 9.81 -9.21
CA ALA A 82 10.03 11.09 -9.74
C ALA A 82 10.87 12.31 -9.35
N ARG A 83 11.98 12.14 -8.62
CA ARG A 83 12.93 13.24 -8.40
C ARG A 83 13.39 13.81 -9.75
N ILE A 84 13.59 15.12 -9.81
CA ILE A 84 14.16 15.79 -10.98
C ILE A 84 15.62 15.30 -11.13
N PRO A 85 16.00 14.77 -12.32
CA PRO A 85 17.37 14.31 -12.55
C PRO A 85 18.40 15.39 -12.28
N HIS A 86 19.49 15.01 -11.60
CA HIS A 86 20.60 15.91 -11.24
C HIS A 86 20.18 17.13 -10.42
N SER A 87 19.00 17.08 -9.78
CA SER A 87 18.58 18.11 -8.83
C SER A 87 19.48 18.09 -7.58
N PRO A 88 19.70 19.26 -6.94
CA PRO A 88 20.59 19.39 -5.78
C PRO A 88 20.15 18.57 -4.56
N GLY A 89 20.97 18.56 -3.50
CA GLY A 89 20.61 18.01 -2.19
C GLY A 89 20.75 16.48 -2.09
N GLY A 90 21.99 15.97 -2.10
CA GLY A 90 22.31 14.55 -1.89
C GLY A 90 22.23 13.67 -3.16
N ALA A 91 22.52 12.38 -3.00
CA ALA A 91 22.61 11.40 -4.08
C ALA A 91 21.35 11.36 -4.95
N ASP A 92 21.49 11.22 -6.26
CA ASP A 92 20.37 11.19 -7.19
C ASP A 92 19.50 9.94 -6.97
N GLN A 93 18.19 10.13 -7.01
CA GLN A 93 17.19 9.08 -6.82
C GLN A 93 16.36 8.86 -8.09
N SER A 94 16.50 9.75 -9.09
CA SER A 94 15.67 9.74 -10.27
C SER A 94 15.86 8.46 -11.09
N VAL A 95 14.75 7.94 -11.60
CA VAL A 95 14.71 6.78 -12.51
C VAL A 95 13.78 7.16 -13.64
N SER A 96 14.18 7.02 -14.90
CA SER A 96 13.31 7.40 -16.03
C SER A 96 11.98 6.63 -16.00
N VAL A 97 10.87 7.24 -16.45
CA VAL A 97 9.56 6.55 -16.48
C VAL A 97 9.62 5.19 -17.19
N PRO A 98 10.28 5.04 -18.36
CA PRO A 98 10.42 3.72 -19.00
C PRO A 98 11.17 2.69 -18.15
N GLU A 99 12.21 3.09 -17.43
CA GLU A 99 12.95 2.20 -16.53
C GLU A 99 12.12 1.86 -15.29
N PHE A 100 11.46 2.83 -14.69
CA PHE A 100 10.56 2.65 -13.56
C PHE A 100 9.46 1.63 -13.88
N VAL A 101 8.80 1.75 -15.03
CA VAL A 101 7.77 0.80 -15.48
C VAL A 101 8.35 -0.61 -15.67
N ARG A 102 9.53 -0.73 -16.29
CA ARG A 102 10.22 -2.03 -16.41
C ARG A 102 10.53 -2.62 -15.04
N ASN A 103 11.06 -1.83 -14.11
CA ASN A 103 11.39 -2.30 -12.76
C ASN A 103 10.16 -2.84 -12.04
N LEU A 104 9.01 -2.14 -12.09
CA LEU A 104 7.78 -2.62 -11.47
C LEU A 104 7.26 -3.91 -12.10
N ARG A 105 7.33 -4.04 -13.43
CA ARG A 105 6.99 -5.27 -14.14
C ARG A 105 7.91 -6.43 -13.72
N ASP A 106 9.21 -6.17 -13.68
CA ASP A 106 10.23 -7.15 -13.33
C ASP A 106 10.06 -7.62 -11.89
N MET A 107 9.70 -6.72 -10.95
CA MET A 107 9.35 -7.10 -9.57
C MET A 107 8.20 -8.12 -9.52
N GLY A 108 7.13 -7.89 -10.29
CA GLY A 108 5.98 -8.81 -10.34
C GLY A 108 6.33 -10.20 -10.92
N SER A 109 7.30 -10.26 -11.83
CA SER A 109 7.78 -11.51 -12.44
C SER A 109 9.01 -12.12 -11.75
N HIS A 110 9.53 -11.48 -10.70
CA HIS A 110 10.79 -11.87 -10.08
C HIS A 110 10.72 -13.30 -9.50
N PRO A 111 11.79 -14.12 -9.56
CA PRO A 111 11.76 -15.49 -9.05
C PRO A 111 11.30 -15.63 -7.60
N ALA A 112 11.73 -14.72 -6.71
CA ALA A 112 11.30 -14.69 -5.31
C ALA A 112 9.79 -14.45 -5.13
N VAL A 113 9.16 -13.74 -6.07
CA VAL A 113 7.72 -13.51 -6.10
C VAL A 113 7.00 -14.73 -6.70
N ARG A 114 7.51 -15.25 -7.83
CA ARG A 114 6.98 -16.46 -8.49
C ARG A 114 7.03 -17.70 -7.60
N ALA A 115 7.95 -17.75 -6.65
CA ALA A 115 7.99 -18.81 -5.64
C ALA A 115 6.68 -18.92 -4.84
N HIS A 116 5.86 -17.87 -4.78
CA HIS A 116 4.56 -17.82 -4.10
C HIS A 116 3.36 -17.79 -5.05
N GLU A 117 3.53 -18.09 -6.35
CA GLU A 117 2.52 -17.87 -7.41
C GLU A 117 1.14 -18.50 -7.13
N ASP A 118 1.09 -19.61 -6.39
CA ASP A 118 -0.15 -20.28 -6.01
C ASP A 118 -0.99 -19.46 -5.00
N THR A 119 -0.39 -18.50 -4.30
CA THR A 119 -1.01 -17.82 -3.14
C THR A 119 -0.98 -16.30 -3.19
N VAL A 120 0.02 -15.70 -3.85
CA VAL A 120 0.24 -14.25 -3.81
C VAL A 120 -0.72 -13.51 -4.74
N LYS A 121 -1.30 -12.42 -4.22
CA LYS A 121 -1.99 -11.38 -4.99
C LYS A 121 -1.14 -10.11 -5.02
N PHE A 122 -1.40 -9.22 -5.98
CA PHE A 122 -0.62 -7.99 -6.17
C PHE A 122 -1.51 -6.76 -6.14
N VAL A 123 -1.03 -5.69 -5.53
CA VAL A 123 -1.59 -4.34 -5.69
C VAL A 123 -0.45 -3.37 -5.94
N PHE A 124 -0.53 -2.61 -7.02
CA PHE A 124 0.33 -1.43 -7.17
C PHE A 124 -0.27 -0.25 -6.43
N ILE A 125 0.57 0.59 -5.83
CA ILE A 125 0.16 1.84 -5.19
C ILE A 125 0.86 2.99 -5.91
N THR A 126 0.10 3.96 -6.40
CA THR A 126 0.66 5.16 -7.04
C THR A 126 1.38 6.04 -6.02
N PRO A 127 2.46 6.76 -6.39
CA PRO A 127 3.00 7.80 -5.52
C PRO A 127 1.92 8.87 -5.25
N PRO A 128 1.76 9.37 -4.01
CA PRO A 128 0.82 10.44 -3.70
C PRO A 128 1.26 11.76 -4.37
N PRO A 129 0.36 12.76 -4.52
CA PRO A 129 0.75 14.07 -4.98
C PRO A 129 1.73 14.74 -3.99
N VAL A 130 2.47 15.74 -4.47
CA VAL A 130 3.43 16.50 -3.68
C VAL A 130 3.02 17.97 -3.58
N ASP A 131 3.45 18.65 -2.53
CA ASP A 131 3.33 20.10 -2.40
C ASP A 131 4.70 20.75 -2.60
N GLU A 132 4.89 21.41 -3.74
CA GLU A 132 6.16 22.00 -4.15
C GLU A 132 6.62 23.11 -3.21
N ARG A 133 5.68 23.78 -2.54
CA ARG A 133 5.97 24.89 -1.62
C ARG A 133 6.56 24.41 -0.30
N ARG A 134 5.96 23.39 0.30
CA ARG A 134 6.47 22.68 1.48
C ARG A 134 7.79 21.99 1.18
N LEU A 135 7.88 21.33 0.02
CA LEU A 135 9.12 20.75 -0.50
C LEU A 135 10.25 21.78 -0.55
N ALA A 136 10.03 22.92 -1.20
CA ALA A 136 11.04 23.98 -1.33
C ALA A 136 11.52 24.47 0.04
N ARG A 137 10.60 24.66 0.99
CA ARG A 137 10.91 25.05 2.36
C ARG A 137 11.72 23.98 3.08
N ALA A 138 11.26 22.73 3.09
CA ALA A 138 11.92 21.63 3.78
C ALA A 138 13.30 21.31 3.19
N ASP A 139 13.45 21.39 1.86
CA ASP A 139 14.73 21.24 1.19
C ASP A 139 15.70 22.36 1.58
N ALA A 140 15.23 23.61 1.67
CA ALA A 140 16.05 24.74 2.12
C ALA A 140 16.48 24.58 3.59
N GLU A 141 15.58 24.15 4.47
CA GLU A 141 15.88 23.87 5.88
C GLU A 141 16.89 22.72 6.04
N LYS A 142 16.75 21.65 5.26
CA LYS A 142 17.57 20.44 5.37
C LYS A 142 18.94 20.55 4.71
N TYR A 143 19.01 21.17 3.54
CA TYR A 143 20.20 21.17 2.70
C TYR A 143 20.86 22.54 2.56
N GLY A 144 20.21 23.61 3.01
CA GLY A 144 20.76 24.96 3.04
C GLY A 144 21.37 25.38 1.69
N SER A 145 22.67 25.70 1.70
CA SER A 145 23.40 26.15 0.51
C SER A 145 23.55 25.09 -0.60
N LEU A 146 23.21 23.83 -0.34
CA LEU A 146 23.29 22.78 -1.37
C LEU A 146 22.13 22.84 -2.37
N VAL A 147 21.00 23.47 -2.03
CA VAL A 147 19.81 23.65 -2.91
C VAL A 147 19.68 25.07 -3.44
N MET A 148 20.80 25.81 -3.49
CA MET A 148 20.84 27.21 -3.92
C MET A 148 20.24 27.41 -5.31
N GLY A 149 19.50 28.51 -5.46
CA GLY A 149 18.86 28.92 -6.71
C GLY A 149 17.40 28.50 -6.87
N GLY A 150 16.73 28.05 -5.80
CA GLY A 150 15.28 27.79 -5.80
C GLY A 150 14.85 26.61 -6.69
N LYS A 151 15.79 25.75 -7.06
CA LYS A 151 15.51 24.58 -7.91
C LYS A 151 14.82 23.51 -7.08
N LEU A 152 13.57 23.22 -7.41
CA LEU A 152 12.82 22.11 -6.85
C LEU A 152 13.52 20.77 -7.15
N ARG A 153 13.41 19.83 -6.20
CA ARG A 153 13.86 18.44 -6.38
C ARG A 153 12.75 17.52 -6.87
N ARG A 154 11.49 17.90 -6.67
CA ARG A 154 10.28 17.18 -7.12
C ARG A 154 9.26 18.20 -7.60
N ARG A 155 8.39 17.80 -8.54
CA ARG A 155 7.31 18.63 -9.06
C ARG A 155 6.02 17.84 -9.16
N ALA A 156 4.90 18.54 -9.06
CA ALA A 156 3.56 17.96 -9.13
C ALA A 156 3.29 17.30 -10.49
N ASP A 157 3.69 17.95 -11.59
CA ASP A 157 3.58 17.42 -12.97
C ASP A 157 4.31 16.08 -13.12
N ARG A 158 5.56 16.04 -12.66
CA ARG A 158 6.41 14.86 -12.74
C ARG A 158 5.87 13.74 -11.88
N THR A 159 5.46 14.00 -10.64
CA THR A 159 4.85 12.95 -9.81
C THR A 159 3.58 12.37 -10.45
N ALA A 160 2.78 13.20 -11.11
CA ALA A 160 1.60 12.76 -11.85
C ALA A 160 1.94 11.83 -13.03
N GLU A 161 3.06 12.05 -13.73
CA GLU A 161 3.56 11.14 -14.78
C GLU A 161 3.81 9.73 -14.24
N TYR A 162 4.41 9.60 -13.05
CA TYR A 162 4.68 8.30 -12.44
C TYR A 162 3.40 7.64 -11.93
N ALA A 163 2.47 8.41 -11.35
CA ALA A 163 1.15 7.89 -10.99
C ALA A 163 0.38 7.37 -12.23
N LYS A 164 0.42 8.11 -13.34
CA LYS A 164 -0.14 7.67 -14.62
C LYS A 164 0.53 6.38 -15.11
N ALA A 165 1.85 6.30 -15.06
CA ALA A 165 2.58 5.11 -15.48
C ALA A 165 2.23 3.87 -14.63
N VAL A 166 2.02 4.01 -13.33
CA VAL A 166 1.56 2.92 -12.45
C VAL A 166 0.16 2.44 -12.86
N ARG A 167 -0.76 3.37 -13.12
CA ARG A 167 -2.12 3.03 -13.59
C ARG A 167 -2.11 2.27 -14.91
N GLU A 168 -1.35 2.77 -15.89
CA GLU A 168 -1.23 2.17 -17.21
C GLU A 168 -0.62 0.76 -17.12
N LEU A 169 0.44 0.59 -16.33
CA LEU A 169 1.05 -0.71 -16.10
C LEU A 169 0.09 -1.68 -15.40
N GLY A 170 -0.65 -1.22 -14.38
CA GLY A 170 -1.64 -2.04 -13.70
C GLY A 170 -2.74 -2.52 -14.65
N SER A 171 -3.24 -1.64 -15.52
CA SER A 171 -4.20 -1.99 -16.57
C SER A 171 -3.60 -2.99 -17.57
N GLU A 172 -2.36 -2.78 -18.02
CA GLU A 172 -1.67 -3.67 -18.97
C GLU A 172 -1.49 -5.08 -18.39
N LEU A 173 -1.12 -5.19 -17.12
CA LEU A 173 -0.84 -6.47 -16.46
C LEU A 173 -2.09 -7.12 -15.83
N GLY A 174 -3.24 -6.45 -15.83
CA GLY A 174 -4.42 -6.89 -15.09
C GLY A 174 -4.22 -6.91 -13.57
N VAL A 175 -3.31 -6.08 -13.06
CA VAL A 175 -3.02 -5.95 -11.63
C VAL A 175 -3.79 -4.75 -11.06
N PRO A 176 -4.58 -4.93 -9.98
CA PRO A 176 -5.28 -3.82 -9.35
C PRO A 176 -4.34 -2.72 -8.87
N VAL A 177 -4.79 -1.46 -9.01
CA VAL A 177 -4.06 -0.27 -8.61
C VAL A 177 -4.82 0.46 -7.51
N CYS A 178 -4.16 0.68 -6.37
CA CYS A 178 -4.56 1.65 -5.36
C CYS A 178 -4.09 3.04 -5.81
N ASP A 179 -4.98 3.76 -6.49
CA ASP A 179 -4.70 5.08 -7.07
C ASP A 179 -4.87 6.21 -6.05
N VAL A 180 -3.98 6.21 -5.07
CA VAL A 180 -3.90 7.23 -4.01
C VAL A 180 -3.69 8.62 -4.60
N TRP A 181 -3.01 8.72 -5.73
CA TRP A 181 -2.76 10.00 -6.38
C TRP A 181 -4.08 10.67 -6.80
N SER A 182 -4.89 9.98 -7.60
CA SER A 182 -6.18 10.54 -8.04
C SER A 182 -7.13 10.74 -6.87
N ALA A 183 -7.15 9.79 -5.92
CA ALA A 183 -7.97 9.88 -4.72
C ALA A 183 -7.72 11.19 -3.93
N MET A 184 -6.46 11.60 -3.78
CA MET A 184 -6.09 12.85 -3.10
C MET A 184 -6.35 14.08 -3.97
N VAL A 185 -6.05 14.02 -5.26
CA VAL A 185 -6.26 15.13 -6.21
C VAL A 185 -7.75 15.48 -6.33
N VAL A 186 -8.63 14.48 -6.41
CA VAL A 186 -10.09 14.68 -6.40
C VAL A 186 -10.57 15.31 -5.10
N ARG A 187 -10.10 14.82 -3.95
CA ARG A 187 -10.43 15.40 -2.63
C ARG A 187 -9.85 16.81 -2.44
N ALA A 188 -8.81 17.16 -3.19
CA ALA A 188 -8.27 18.52 -3.25
C ALA A 188 -9.05 19.46 -4.19
N GLY A 189 -10.14 18.97 -4.80
CA GLY A 189 -11.02 19.76 -5.68
C GLY A 189 -10.65 19.70 -7.17
N PHE A 190 -9.81 18.75 -7.59
CA PHE A 190 -9.36 18.62 -8.98
C PHE A 190 -9.79 17.27 -9.57
N GLY A 191 -10.52 17.27 -10.69
CA GLY A 191 -10.78 16.05 -11.46
C GLY A 191 -12.07 15.29 -11.18
N GLY A 192 -13.20 15.97 -10.97
CA GLY A 192 -14.54 15.36 -10.99
C GLY A 192 -15.48 16.11 -11.95
N GLU A 193 -16.41 15.40 -12.58
CA GLU A 193 -17.51 16.01 -13.34
C GLU A 193 -18.30 16.99 -12.45
N VAL A 194 -18.65 18.14 -13.01
CA VAL A 194 -19.56 19.11 -12.38
C VAL A 194 -20.96 18.49 -12.34
N GLY A 195 -21.37 17.99 -11.17
CA GLY A 195 -22.73 17.53 -10.89
C GLY A 195 -23.04 17.63 -9.39
N GLY A 196 -24.06 18.44 -9.04
CA GLY A 196 -24.44 18.90 -7.69
C GLY A 196 -24.50 17.84 -6.59
N VAL A 197 -24.41 18.20 -5.31
CA VAL A 197 -25.31 19.13 -4.62
C VAL A 197 -24.52 19.94 -3.58
N GLY A 198 -24.82 21.24 -3.54
CA GLY A 198 -24.24 22.19 -2.60
C GLY A 198 -24.65 21.93 -1.15
N GLY A 199 -23.75 22.33 -0.26
CA GLY A 199 -24.01 22.55 1.15
C GLY A 199 -23.09 23.66 1.61
N GLY A 200 -23.40 24.89 1.19
CA GLY A 200 -22.81 26.08 1.80
C GLY A 200 -23.20 26.07 3.28
N VAL A 201 -22.22 25.89 4.15
CA VAL A 201 -22.42 26.10 5.59
C VAL A 201 -22.27 27.60 5.82
N ASN A 202 -23.41 28.28 5.93
CA ASN A 202 -23.49 29.57 6.57
C ASN A 202 -22.88 29.43 7.98
N ARG A 203 -21.82 30.21 8.25
CA ARG A 203 -21.41 30.51 9.62
C ARG A 203 -22.35 31.61 10.09
N ASP A 204 -23.39 31.21 10.81
CA ASP A 204 -24.06 32.13 11.72
C ASP A 204 -23.23 32.14 13.00
N GLU A 205 -22.71 33.34 13.29
CA GLU A 205 -22.12 33.72 14.56
C GLU A 205 -23.24 33.76 15.61
N ASP A 206 -23.08 33.03 16.71
CA ASP A 206 -23.78 33.35 17.95
C ASP A 206 -22.81 33.15 19.12
N GLU A 207 -22.44 34.27 19.74
CA GLU A 207 -21.72 34.36 21.00
C GLU A 207 -22.69 34.12 22.15
N GLY A 208 -22.26 33.43 23.22
CA GLY A 208 -23.05 33.39 24.45
C GLY A 208 -22.68 32.31 25.46
N ASP A 209 -21.63 32.61 26.23
CA ASP A 209 -21.44 32.35 27.67
C ASP A 209 -21.80 31.01 28.37
N ASP A 210 -20.79 30.60 29.13
CA ASP A 210 -20.84 30.12 30.52
C ASP A 210 -21.17 28.65 30.88
N ALA A 211 -20.09 28.06 31.43
CA ALA A 211 -20.02 27.46 32.76
C ALA A 211 -20.19 25.93 32.93
N ALA A 212 -19.13 25.41 33.57
CA ALA A 212 -19.11 24.38 34.61
C ALA A 212 -19.28 22.90 34.21
N SER A 213 -18.15 22.18 34.28
CA SER A 213 -18.10 20.78 34.71
C SER A 213 -18.56 20.65 36.18
N PRO A 214 -19.08 19.47 36.61
CA PRO A 214 -18.15 18.50 37.20
C PRO A 214 -18.44 17.03 36.86
N ALA A 215 -17.48 16.21 37.25
CA ALA A 215 -17.26 14.81 36.97
C ALA A 215 -18.18 13.80 37.69
N VAL A 216 -17.99 12.53 37.28
CA VAL A 216 -17.89 11.27 38.07
C VAL A 216 -19.01 10.24 37.85
N GLY A 217 -18.56 9.01 37.49
CA GLY A 217 -19.22 7.73 37.79
C GLY A 217 -20.22 7.27 36.72
N GLY A 218 -20.22 6.06 36.19
CA GLY A 218 -19.62 4.80 36.60
C GLY A 218 -20.60 3.69 36.20
N VAL A 219 -20.06 2.49 35.93
CA VAL A 219 -20.74 1.19 35.87
C VAL A 219 -21.40 0.79 34.54
N ALA A 220 -20.97 -0.40 34.11
CA ALA A 220 -21.39 -1.19 32.98
C ALA A 220 -22.79 -1.79 33.15
N ALA A 221 -23.49 -2.00 32.02
CA ALA A 221 -24.41 -3.12 31.87
C ALA A 221 -24.67 -3.38 30.39
N THR A 222 -24.26 -4.55 29.92
CA THR A 222 -24.87 -5.23 28.78
C THR A 222 -26.33 -5.60 29.11
N PRO A 223 -27.16 -5.83 28.08
CA PRO A 223 -27.87 -7.10 28.10
C PRO A 223 -27.83 -7.83 26.75
N ARG A 224 -27.80 -9.15 26.88
CA ARG A 224 -27.96 -10.15 25.82
C ARG A 224 -29.42 -10.23 25.36
N ALA A 225 -29.55 -10.79 24.15
CA ALA A 225 -30.73 -11.32 23.47
C ALA A 225 -31.73 -12.07 24.39
N ASP A 226 -33.02 -12.08 24.05
CA ASP A 226 -33.60 -13.09 23.15
C ASP A 226 -35.12 -12.91 22.92
N THR A 227 -35.65 -13.67 21.95
CA THR A 227 -37.07 -14.00 21.65
C THR A 227 -37.82 -13.26 20.52
N ALA A 228 -37.57 -13.74 19.30
CA ALA A 228 -38.47 -14.57 18.47
C ALA A 228 -39.95 -14.20 18.16
N ARG A 229 -40.30 -14.50 16.90
CA ARG A 229 -41.62 -14.64 16.21
C ARG A 229 -42.18 -13.35 15.60
N GLY A 230 -42.57 -13.28 14.33
CA GLY A 230 -42.67 -14.25 13.24
C GLY A 230 -43.60 -13.71 12.14
N HIS A 231 -43.61 -14.42 11.00
CA HIS A 231 -44.61 -14.44 9.91
C HIS A 231 -44.36 -13.68 8.57
N GLN A 232 -44.29 -14.53 7.53
CA GLN A 232 -44.78 -14.44 6.14
C GLN A 232 -44.11 -13.40 5.21
N ALA A 233 -43.30 -13.83 4.24
CA ALA A 233 -43.62 -14.55 2.99
C ALA A 233 -44.38 -13.67 1.99
N ASP A 234 -43.67 -13.22 0.96
CA ASP A 234 -44.24 -13.15 -0.38
C ASP A 234 -43.15 -13.32 -1.45
N THR A 235 -43.50 -14.10 -2.46
CA THR A 235 -42.66 -14.58 -3.56
C THR A 235 -43.08 -13.90 -4.87
N SER A 236 -42.13 -13.35 -5.62
CA SER A 236 -42.14 -13.26 -7.08
C SER A 236 -40.73 -12.84 -7.52
N GLY A 237 -39.96 -13.53 -8.36
CA GLY A 237 -40.34 -14.36 -9.49
C GLY A 237 -40.25 -13.54 -10.76
N GLY A 238 -39.04 -13.37 -11.32
CA GLY A 238 -38.83 -12.63 -12.58
C GLY A 238 -37.41 -12.78 -13.08
N GLY A 239 -37.16 -13.82 -13.87
CA GLY A 239 -35.90 -14.04 -14.58
C GLY A 239 -35.75 -13.09 -15.78
N GLY A 240 -34.52 -12.67 -16.01
CA GLY A 240 -34.13 -11.89 -17.18
C GLY A 240 -32.65 -12.12 -17.47
N ALA A 241 -32.36 -13.07 -18.35
CA ALA A 241 -31.05 -13.23 -18.97
C ALA A 241 -30.81 -12.06 -19.93
N GLY A 242 -29.65 -11.43 -19.84
CA GLY A 242 -29.22 -10.39 -20.76
C GLY A 242 -27.72 -10.15 -20.59
N GLY A 243 -26.92 -10.74 -21.47
CA GLY A 243 -25.50 -10.45 -21.57
C GLY A 243 -25.27 -9.01 -22.01
N GLY A 244 -24.21 -8.41 -21.48
CA GLY A 244 -23.78 -7.07 -21.86
C GLY A 244 -22.39 -6.84 -21.31
N GLY A 245 -21.38 -7.16 -22.13
CA GLY A 245 -20.02 -6.69 -21.92
C GLY A 245 -19.99 -5.17 -21.96
N GLY A 246 -19.20 -4.58 -21.07
CA GLY A 246 -18.99 -3.15 -21.01
C GLY A 246 -17.77 -2.88 -20.14
N GLY A 247 -16.58 -3.06 -20.73
CA GLY A 247 -15.37 -2.46 -20.19
C GLY A 247 -15.56 -0.95 -20.19
N GLY A 248 -15.71 -0.37 -18.99
CA GLY A 248 -15.72 1.07 -18.81
C GLY A 248 -14.30 1.58 -19.03
N ASP A 249 -14.03 1.98 -20.26
CA ASP A 249 -12.85 2.72 -20.65
C ASP A 249 -12.94 4.12 -20.00
N ASN A 250 -12.39 4.24 -18.80
CA ASN A 250 -12.41 5.48 -18.04
C ASN A 250 -11.33 6.42 -18.59
N THR A 251 -11.58 6.97 -19.78
CA THR A 251 -10.80 8.07 -20.34
C THR A 251 -11.13 9.34 -19.55
N ALA A 252 -10.61 9.43 -18.32
CA ALA A 252 -10.69 10.63 -17.52
C ALA A 252 -10.15 11.81 -18.36
N SER A 253 -10.95 12.87 -18.49
CA SER A 253 -10.52 14.09 -19.14
C SER A 253 -9.18 14.54 -18.55
N PRO A 254 -8.21 14.97 -19.38
CA PRO A 254 -6.90 15.36 -18.88
C PRO A 254 -7.07 16.47 -17.84
N LEU A 255 -6.47 16.27 -16.67
CA LEU A 255 -6.52 17.25 -15.59
C LEU A 255 -5.95 18.59 -16.08
N PRO A 256 -6.59 19.72 -15.75
CA PRO A 256 -6.08 21.02 -16.14
C PRO A 256 -4.72 21.25 -15.46
N ALA A 257 -3.73 21.68 -16.24
CA ALA A 257 -2.47 22.19 -15.73
C ALA A 257 -2.61 23.69 -15.43
N PRO A 258 -1.95 24.22 -14.37
CA PRO A 258 -1.10 23.52 -13.41
C PRO A 258 -1.88 22.64 -12.40
N LEU A 259 -1.23 21.59 -11.88
CA LEU A 259 -1.82 20.60 -10.96
C LEU A 259 -1.82 21.11 -9.51
N PRO A 260 -2.71 20.60 -8.62
CA PRO A 260 -2.68 20.96 -7.21
C PRO A 260 -1.30 20.66 -6.59
N GLY A 261 -0.82 21.59 -5.78
CA GLY A 261 0.51 21.50 -5.14
C GLY A 261 1.64 22.13 -5.95
N SER A 262 1.37 22.56 -7.18
CA SER A 262 2.33 23.35 -7.98
C SER A 262 2.55 24.74 -7.39
N LEU A 263 3.78 25.26 -7.51
CA LEU A 263 4.10 26.65 -7.16
C LEU A 263 3.31 27.67 -7.97
N ASP A 264 2.82 27.30 -9.15
CA ASP A 264 2.04 28.13 -10.07
C ASP A 264 0.58 28.32 -9.61
N LEU A 265 0.14 27.59 -8.59
CA LEU A 265 -1.15 27.76 -7.94
C LEU A 265 -0.99 28.31 -6.51
N PRO A 266 -2.05 28.97 -5.98
CA PRO A 266 -2.17 29.22 -4.56
C PRO A 266 -2.06 27.91 -3.74
N PRO A 267 -1.64 27.97 -2.47
CA PRO A 267 -1.70 26.82 -1.56
C PRO A 267 -3.09 26.17 -1.56
N ASN A 268 -3.11 24.83 -1.57
CA ASN A 268 -4.35 24.06 -1.48
C ASN A 268 -4.38 23.36 -0.12
N GLU A 269 -5.23 23.85 0.80
CA GLU A 269 -5.30 23.34 2.18
C GLU A 269 -5.70 21.86 2.24
N SER A 270 -6.62 21.43 1.37
CA SER A 270 -7.04 20.04 1.29
C SER A 270 -5.87 19.12 0.88
N LEU A 271 -5.11 19.48 -0.16
CA LEU A 271 -3.91 18.75 -0.56
C LEU A 271 -2.87 18.72 0.55
N GLN A 272 -2.59 19.89 1.13
CA GLN A 272 -1.62 20.05 2.21
C GLN A 272 -2.01 19.28 3.47
N SER A 273 -3.29 19.05 3.71
CA SER A 273 -3.75 18.23 4.84
C SER A 273 -3.33 16.77 4.71
N PHE A 274 -3.13 16.25 3.49
CA PHE A 274 -2.69 14.86 3.25
C PHE A 274 -1.19 14.65 3.46
N LEU A 275 -0.41 15.73 3.52
CA LEU A 275 1.04 15.70 3.54
C LEU A 275 1.58 16.26 4.86
N GLN A 276 2.74 15.78 5.28
CA GLN A 276 3.51 16.39 6.36
C GLN A 276 4.08 17.74 5.90
N GLU A 277 4.74 18.45 6.82
CA GLU A 277 5.36 19.75 6.55
C GLU A 277 6.45 19.70 5.46
N ASP A 278 6.95 18.51 5.12
CA ASP A 278 7.93 18.33 4.04
C ASP A 278 7.31 18.21 2.63
N GLY A 279 5.98 18.17 2.52
CA GLY A 279 5.28 18.14 1.25
C GLY A 279 5.40 16.83 0.47
N VAL A 280 5.87 15.75 1.10
CA VAL A 280 6.05 14.42 0.47
C VAL A 280 5.50 13.30 1.33
N HIS A 281 5.83 13.26 2.62
CA HIS A 281 5.39 12.18 3.49
C HIS A 281 3.92 12.34 3.84
N LEU A 282 3.22 11.22 4.03
CA LEU A 282 1.81 11.24 4.37
C LEU A 282 1.60 11.75 5.81
N SER A 283 0.62 12.62 5.97
CA SER A 283 0.05 12.94 7.27
C SER A 283 -0.84 11.79 7.76
N ALA A 284 -1.47 11.96 8.93
CA ALA A 284 -2.53 11.06 9.38
C ALA A 284 -3.70 11.01 8.38
N GLU A 285 -4.08 12.14 7.79
CA GLU A 285 -5.19 12.22 6.84
C GLU A 285 -4.82 11.58 5.50
N GLY A 286 -3.60 11.82 5.01
CA GLY A 286 -3.12 11.14 3.82
C GLY A 286 -3.04 9.63 4.01
N SER A 287 -2.63 9.18 5.20
CA SER A 287 -2.63 7.77 5.58
C SER A 287 -4.04 7.17 5.63
N ARG A 288 -5.07 7.93 6.06
CA ARG A 288 -6.46 7.47 6.03
C ARG A 288 -6.97 7.27 4.61
N VAL A 289 -6.66 8.19 3.70
CA VAL A 289 -7.01 8.05 2.28
C VAL A 289 -6.36 6.79 1.72
N LEU A 290 -5.04 6.63 1.87
CA LEU A 290 -4.35 5.43 1.38
C LEU A 290 -4.94 4.14 1.96
N PHE A 291 -5.17 4.09 3.28
CA PHE A 291 -5.77 2.94 3.94
C PHE A 291 -7.16 2.60 3.37
N GLY A 292 -8.04 3.60 3.23
CA GLY A 292 -9.39 3.41 2.71
C GLY A 292 -9.40 2.95 1.25
N GLU A 293 -8.58 3.56 0.40
CA GLU A 293 -8.44 3.17 -1.01
C GLU A 293 -7.87 1.74 -1.14
N LEU A 294 -6.85 1.39 -0.34
CA LEU A 294 -6.27 0.04 -0.35
C LEU A 294 -7.27 -1.01 0.10
N MET A 295 -8.01 -0.76 1.19
CA MET A 295 -9.05 -1.68 1.66
C MET A 295 -10.17 -1.83 0.62
N SER A 296 -10.54 -0.76 -0.09
CA SER A 296 -11.53 -0.81 -1.18
C SER A 296 -11.05 -1.63 -2.38
N VAL A 297 -9.77 -1.52 -2.73
CA VAL A 297 -9.16 -2.35 -3.77
C VAL A 297 -9.13 -3.82 -3.37
N ILE A 298 -8.76 -4.13 -2.12
CA ILE A 298 -8.76 -5.51 -1.60
C ILE A 298 -10.19 -6.06 -1.62
N ASP A 299 -11.18 -5.35 -1.11
CA ASP A 299 -12.57 -5.80 -1.10
C ASP A 299 -13.10 -6.09 -2.51
N LYS A 300 -12.81 -5.20 -3.46
CA LYS A 300 -13.28 -5.32 -4.84
C LYS A 300 -12.61 -6.46 -5.63
N HIS A 301 -11.29 -6.63 -5.47
CA HIS A 301 -10.51 -7.51 -6.34
C HIS A 301 -10.08 -8.81 -5.66
N TYR A 302 -9.92 -8.80 -4.34
CA TYR A 302 -9.49 -9.92 -3.51
C TYR A 302 -10.37 -10.06 -2.25
N PRO A 303 -11.71 -10.17 -2.38
CA PRO A 303 -12.62 -10.22 -1.23
C PRO A 303 -12.29 -11.35 -0.25
N GLU A 304 -11.65 -12.44 -0.71
CA GLU A 304 -11.17 -13.53 0.13
C GLU A 304 -10.05 -13.13 1.11
N LEU A 305 -9.40 -12.00 0.85
CA LEU A 305 -8.38 -11.41 1.73
C LEU A 305 -8.98 -10.35 2.67
N MET A 306 -10.28 -10.10 2.63
CA MET A 306 -10.90 -9.21 3.61
C MET A 306 -10.86 -9.83 5.02
N PRO A 307 -10.65 -9.02 6.07
CA PRO A 307 -10.59 -9.52 7.45
C PRO A 307 -11.80 -10.35 7.88
N SER A 308 -13.00 -9.98 7.40
CA SER A 308 -14.25 -10.69 7.65
C SER A 308 -14.33 -12.06 6.96
N ALA A 309 -13.65 -12.24 5.82
CA ALA A 309 -13.61 -13.49 5.06
C ALA A 309 -12.54 -14.47 5.57
N LEU A 310 -11.54 -13.97 6.29
CA LEU A 310 -10.46 -14.78 6.84
C LEU A 310 -10.91 -15.48 8.13
N ARG A 311 -10.31 -16.63 8.45
CA ARG A 311 -10.45 -17.26 9.77
C ARG A 311 -9.47 -16.67 10.77
N MET A 312 -9.83 -16.63 12.05
CA MET A 312 -8.86 -16.40 13.12
C MET A 312 -8.00 -17.65 13.33
N ARG A 313 -6.68 -17.49 13.38
CA ARG A 313 -5.65 -18.56 13.44
C ARG A 313 -5.44 -19.16 14.82
N LEU A 314 -6.17 -18.69 15.84
CA LEU A 314 -6.13 -19.21 17.20
C LEU A 314 -7.54 -19.41 17.73
N PRO A 315 -7.79 -20.45 18.54
CA PRO A 315 -9.08 -20.67 19.20
C PRO A 315 -9.54 -19.46 20.00
N ALA A 316 -10.84 -19.38 20.28
CA ALA A 316 -11.35 -18.45 21.28
C ALA A 316 -10.76 -18.83 22.65
N TRP A 317 -10.47 -17.84 23.50
CA TRP A 317 -9.80 -18.07 24.78
C TRP A 317 -10.66 -18.92 25.75
N ASP A 318 -11.97 -18.91 25.57
CA ASP A 318 -12.99 -19.59 26.38
C ASP A 318 -13.45 -20.94 25.79
N ASP A 319 -12.87 -21.39 24.68
CA ASP A 319 -13.16 -22.71 24.10
C ASP A 319 -12.34 -23.82 24.78
N VAL A 320 -12.81 -24.22 25.97
CA VAL A 320 -12.15 -25.24 26.81
C VAL A 320 -11.91 -26.56 26.05
N ASN A 321 -12.82 -26.95 25.16
CA ASN A 321 -12.70 -28.21 24.43
C ASN A 321 -11.54 -28.15 23.43
N VAL A 322 -11.41 -27.03 22.69
CA VAL A 322 -10.32 -26.84 21.75
C VAL A 322 -8.98 -26.72 22.48
N TRP A 323 -8.92 -26.01 23.62
CA TRP A 323 -7.68 -25.91 24.39
C TRP A 323 -7.23 -27.25 25.00
N MET A 324 -8.16 -28.05 25.54
CA MET A 324 -7.82 -29.41 26.01
C MET A 324 -7.30 -30.30 24.87
N ALA A 325 -7.81 -30.16 23.66
CA ALA A 325 -7.29 -30.88 22.49
C ALA A 325 -5.87 -30.42 22.13
N VAL A 326 -5.60 -29.11 22.11
CA VAL A 326 -4.26 -28.54 21.86
C VAL A 326 -3.24 -29.02 22.89
N GLU A 327 -3.59 -29.05 24.18
CA GLU A 327 -2.71 -29.52 25.26
C GLU A 327 -2.39 -31.02 25.16
N LYS A 328 -3.39 -31.82 24.77
CA LYS A 328 -3.26 -33.27 24.67
C LYS A 328 -2.42 -33.69 23.46
N ASP A 329 -2.63 -33.02 22.33
CA ASP A 329 -2.05 -33.43 21.06
C ASP A 329 -0.77 -32.65 20.71
N GLY A 330 -0.51 -31.50 21.35
CA GLY A 330 0.72 -30.70 21.14
C GLY A 330 0.89 -30.13 19.73
N HIS A 331 -0.09 -30.36 18.84
CA HIS A 331 -0.04 -30.01 17.44
C HIS A 331 -0.67 -28.63 17.21
N SER A 332 0.18 -27.63 16.96
CA SER A 332 -0.24 -26.43 16.26
C SER A 332 -0.15 -26.68 14.76
N GLU A 333 -1.08 -26.16 13.96
CA GLU A 333 -0.99 -26.18 12.48
C GLU A 333 0.37 -25.64 11.98
N GLN A 334 1.02 -24.78 12.76
CA GLN A 334 2.37 -24.27 12.48
C GLN A 334 3.45 -25.37 12.53
N ARG A 335 3.36 -26.33 13.45
CA ARG A 335 4.29 -27.48 13.48
C ARG A 335 4.09 -28.40 12.28
N GLU A 336 2.84 -28.68 11.90
CA GLU A 336 2.57 -29.48 10.69
C GLU A 336 3.09 -28.80 9.42
N GLN A 337 2.96 -27.48 9.32
CA GLN A 337 3.49 -26.74 8.17
C GLN A 337 5.02 -26.77 8.14
N GLN A 338 5.69 -26.63 9.28
CA GLN A 338 7.14 -26.80 9.39
C GLN A 338 7.60 -28.22 9.04
N GLU A 339 6.83 -29.25 9.43
CA GLU A 339 7.12 -30.65 9.12
C GLU A 339 6.89 -30.98 7.64
N ARG A 340 5.81 -30.47 7.03
CA ARG A 340 5.56 -30.61 5.58
C ARG A 340 6.65 -29.95 4.74
N VAL A 341 7.15 -28.81 5.21
CA VAL A 341 8.27 -28.10 4.58
C VAL A 341 9.55 -28.91 4.68
N ARG A 342 9.90 -29.40 5.88
CA ARG A 342 11.07 -30.31 6.05
C ARG A 342 10.97 -31.56 5.18
N ALA A 343 9.78 -32.13 5.05
CA ALA A 343 9.56 -33.30 4.20
C ALA A 343 9.74 -32.97 2.70
N ARG A 344 9.34 -31.78 2.25
CA ARG A 344 9.57 -31.30 0.87
C ARG A 344 11.05 -31.01 0.59
N GLU A 345 11.78 -30.46 1.56
CA GLU A 345 13.23 -30.20 1.45
C GLU A 345 14.04 -31.49 1.44
N ALA A 346 13.73 -32.44 2.32
CA ALA A 346 14.33 -33.78 2.33
C ALA A 346 14.07 -34.55 1.02
N GLY A 347 12.92 -34.32 0.38
CA GLY A 347 12.61 -34.86 -0.95
C GLY A 347 13.40 -34.21 -2.09
N ARG A 348 13.89 -32.98 -1.92
CA ARG A 348 14.71 -32.26 -2.92
C ARG A 348 16.20 -32.62 -2.84
N GLU A 349 16.74 -32.89 -1.66
CA GLU A 349 18.14 -33.36 -1.49
C GLU A 349 18.37 -34.78 -2.08
N GLY A 350 17.31 -35.57 -2.27
CA GLY A 350 17.37 -36.87 -2.97
C GLY A 350 17.41 -36.77 -4.50
N GLY A 351 17.24 -35.58 -5.08
CA GLY A 351 17.27 -35.35 -6.52
C GLY A 351 18.69 -35.15 -7.04
N LYS A 352 19.20 -36.14 -7.79
CA LYS A 352 20.52 -36.16 -8.47
C LYS A 352 21.05 -34.77 -8.84
N VAL A 353 22.16 -34.40 -8.21
CA VAL A 353 23.09 -33.39 -8.73
C VAL A 353 23.66 -33.91 -10.05
N VAL A 354 23.15 -33.41 -11.17
CA VAL A 354 23.87 -33.49 -12.45
C VAL A 354 24.89 -32.35 -12.43
N LYS A 355 26.16 -32.69 -12.16
CA LYS A 355 27.29 -31.77 -12.36
C LYS A 355 27.35 -31.43 -13.85
N GLY A 356 26.89 -30.24 -14.22
CA GLY A 356 27.23 -29.63 -15.50
C GLY A 356 28.63 -29.02 -15.39
N GLU A 357 29.58 -29.56 -16.14
CA GLU A 357 30.88 -28.92 -16.36
C GLU A 357 30.67 -27.63 -17.16
N PHE A 358 31.03 -26.50 -16.56
CA PHE A 358 31.19 -25.23 -17.26
C PHE A 358 32.66 -25.13 -17.67
N GLU A 359 32.96 -25.39 -18.95
CA GLU A 359 34.25 -24.98 -19.53
C GLU A 359 34.29 -23.45 -19.64
N ALA A 360 35.28 -22.86 -18.99
CA ALA A 360 35.60 -21.45 -19.10
C ALA A 360 36.34 -21.22 -20.42
N VAL A 361 35.73 -20.45 -21.32
CA VAL A 361 36.46 -19.80 -22.42
C VAL A 361 37.12 -18.56 -21.83
N VAL A 362 38.39 -18.68 -21.46
CA VAL A 362 39.30 -17.55 -21.31
C VAL A 362 40.28 -17.63 -22.47
N SER A 363 40.19 -16.65 -23.36
CA SER A 363 41.07 -16.46 -24.50
C SER A 363 42.45 -16.02 -24.01
N ASP A 364 43.47 -16.84 -24.27
CA ASP A 364 44.86 -16.42 -24.18
C ASP A 364 45.18 -15.48 -25.34
N ALA A 365 45.53 -14.25 -24.97
CA ALA A 365 46.28 -13.33 -25.81
C ALA A 365 47.77 -13.58 -25.54
N GLU A 366 48.48 -14.17 -26.49
CA GLU A 366 49.93 -14.05 -26.61
C GLU A 366 50.27 -13.49 -27.99
N GLU A 367 50.74 -12.23 -28.00
CA GLU A 367 51.60 -11.71 -29.07
C GLU A 367 53.02 -12.29 -28.87
N ASN A 368 53.58 -12.85 -29.95
CA ASN A 368 54.94 -12.52 -30.41
C ASN A 368 55.24 -13.29 -31.71
N VAL A 369 55.01 -12.64 -32.87
CA VAL A 369 55.99 -12.38 -33.96
C VAL A 369 55.50 -11.18 -34.75
#